data_AF-A0A9Q9HZK2-F1
#
_entry.id   AF-A0A9Q9HZK2-F1
#
_cell.length_a   1.000
_cell.length_b   1.000
_cell.length_c   1.000
_cell.angle_alpha   90.00
_cell.angle_beta   90.00
_cell.angle_gamma   90.00
#
_symmetry.space_group_name_H-M   'P 1'
#
loop_
_entity.id
_entity.type
_entity.pdbx_description
1 polymer ?
#
loop_
_entity_poly.entity_id
_entity_poly.type
_entity_poly.pdbx_seq_one_letter_code
_entity_poly.pdbx_strand_id
1 'polypeptide(L)'
;MRFVGRLLLAIAATLGVTNFAVAETAYLLFDDEDGLHGCINCNSFSSQSICNEFGKFGSELSNDSIWNDFGRVGSDFCASSPWNDFGKGLKVVDGTGRYYGRLTMNIGVPDRIDAFDPWFRAYKGSKET
;
A
#
# COMPACT_ATOMS: atom_id res chain seq x y z
N MET A 1 -48.51 -54.08 26.10
CA MET A 1 -47.22 -54.59 25.59
C MET A 1 -46.61 -53.56 24.65
N ARG A 2 -45.28 -53.48 24.66
CA ARG A 2 -44.41 -52.38 24.24
C ARG A 2 -44.23 -52.26 22.72
N PHE A 3 -44.18 -51.04 22.21
CA PHE A 3 -43.43 -50.63 21.00
C PHE A 3 -43.08 -49.14 21.19
N VAL A 4 -41.98 -48.74 21.85
CA VAL A 4 -40.61 -48.61 21.29
C VAL A 4 -40.72 -48.30 19.78
N GLY A 5 -40.71 -47.06 19.32
CA GLY A 5 -39.66 -46.06 19.53
C GLY A 5 -38.86 -45.97 18.23
N ARG A 6 -39.02 -44.90 17.45
CA ARG A 6 -38.04 -44.47 16.43
C ARG A 6 -38.10 -42.95 16.31
N LEU A 7 -37.31 -42.29 17.15
CA LEU A 7 -36.92 -40.90 16.96
C LEU A 7 -36.02 -40.86 15.73
N LEU A 8 -36.53 -40.35 14.61
CA LEU A 8 -35.72 -40.06 13.43
C LEU A 8 -34.90 -38.80 13.72
N LEU A 9 -33.66 -38.99 14.16
CA LEU A 9 -32.70 -37.91 14.29
C LEU A 9 -32.22 -37.54 12.88
N ALA A 10 -32.82 -36.52 12.28
CA ALA A 10 -32.32 -35.91 11.06
C ALA A 10 -31.01 -35.18 11.40
N ILE A 11 -29.87 -35.78 11.06
CA ILE A 11 -28.58 -35.09 11.10
C ILE A 11 -28.57 -34.13 9.91
N ALA A 12 -28.97 -32.89 10.14
CA ALA A 12 -28.73 -31.81 9.20
C ALA A 12 -27.23 -31.51 9.21
N ALA A 13 -26.48 -32.09 8.26
CA ALA A 13 -25.11 -31.73 8.02
C ALA A 13 -25.06 -30.30 7.46
N THR A 14 -24.86 -29.31 8.34
CA THR A 14 -24.60 -27.95 7.93
C THR A 14 -23.22 -27.92 7.27
N LEU A 15 -23.20 -27.82 5.95
CA LEU A 15 -21.99 -27.44 5.21
C LEU A 15 -21.66 -26.00 5.63
N GLY A 16 -20.80 -25.86 6.64
CA GLY A 16 -20.24 -24.58 7.04
C GLY A 16 -19.39 -24.05 5.89
N VAL A 17 -19.92 -23.12 5.11
CA VAL A 17 -19.13 -22.36 4.14
C VAL A 17 -18.27 -21.40 4.95
N THR A 18 -17.01 -21.75 5.17
CA THR A 18 -16.05 -20.85 5.79
C THR A 18 -15.62 -19.82 4.75
N ASN A 19 -16.04 -18.57 4.92
CA ASN A 19 -15.47 -17.46 4.17
C ASN A 19 -14.06 -17.19 4.69
N PHE A 20 -13.06 -17.56 3.91
CA PHE A 20 -11.68 -17.14 4.17
C PHE A 20 -11.51 -15.69 3.70
N ALA A 21 -11.29 -14.77 4.64
CA ALA A 21 -10.81 -13.44 4.30
C ALA A 21 -9.31 -13.54 4.01
N VAL A 22 -8.93 -13.43 2.74
CA VAL A 22 -7.53 -13.21 2.37
C VAL A 22 -7.24 -11.74 2.65
N ALA A 23 -6.39 -11.45 3.62
CA ALA A 23 -5.86 -10.11 3.81
C ALA A 23 -4.95 -9.80 2.62
N GLU A 24 -5.24 -8.74 1.88
CA GLU A 24 -4.36 -8.26 0.82
C GLU A 24 -3.02 -7.83 1.41
N THR A 25 -1.92 -8.17 0.73
CA THR A 25 -0.58 -7.74 1.16
C THR A 25 -0.47 -6.24 0.98
N ALA A 26 -0.33 -5.49 2.08
CA ALA A 26 -0.10 -4.06 2.02
C ALA A 26 1.35 -3.78 1.60
N TYR A 27 1.55 -2.90 0.62
CA TYR A 27 2.86 -2.41 0.21
C TYR A 27 3.09 -1.02 0.80
N LEU A 28 4.06 -0.94 1.70
CA LEU A 28 4.38 0.24 2.49
C LEU A 28 5.65 0.91 1.97
N LEU A 29 5.68 2.23 2.04
CA LEU A 29 6.83 3.05 1.65
C LEU A 29 7.64 3.45 2.88
N PHE A 30 8.95 3.25 2.82
CA PHE A 30 9.88 3.62 3.89
C PHE A 30 11.07 4.42 3.36
N ASP A 31 11.55 5.40 4.12
CA ASP A 31 12.84 6.04 3.85
C ASP A 31 14.01 5.20 4.38
N ASP A 32 15.24 5.65 4.14
CA ASP A 32 16.45 4.95 4.59
C ASP A 32 16.58 4.92 6.12
N GLU A 33 15.85 5.77 6.86
CA GLU A 33 15.80 5.82 8.33
C GLU A 33 14.63 4.99 8.91
N ASP A 34 13.97 4.17 8.08
CA ASP A 34 12.80 3.36 8.44
C ASP A 34 11.56 4.17 8.86
N GLY A 35 11.49 5.44 8.45
CA GLY A 35 10.29 6.25 8.55
C GLY A 35 9.23 5.83 7.53
N LEU A 36 8.00 5.57 7.99
CA LEU A 36 6.85 5.24 7.14
C LEU A 36 6.36 6.47 6.36
N HIS A 37 6.13 6.29 5.06
CA HIS A 37 5.66 7.30 4.09
C HIS A 37 4.39 6.91 3.35
N GLY A 38 3.65 5.96 3.91
CA GLY A 38 2.33 5.58 3.44
C GLY A 38 2.29 4.20 2.79
N CYS A 39 1.14 3.89 2.23
CA CYS A 39 0.79 2.59 1.68
C CYS A 39 0.24 2.77 0.26
N ILE A 40 0.81 2.01 -0.68
CA ILE A 40 0.55 2.11 -2.11
C ILE A 40 -0.86 1.62 -2.46
N ASN A 41 -1.24 0.44 -1.96
CA ASN A 41 -2.49 -0.23 -2.28
C ASN A 41 -3.54 -0.16 -1.17
N CYS A 42 -3.33 0.67 -0.14
CA CYS A 42 -4.34 0.87 0.89
C CYS A 42 -5.52 1.67 0.36
N ASN A 43 -6.72 1.33 0.81
CA ASN A 43 -7.96 2.06 0.54
C ASN A 43 -7.76 3.58 0.71
N SER A 44 -8.31 4.39 -0.21
CA SER A 44 -8.12 5.85 -0.23
C SER A 44 -8.67 6.60 0.97
N PHE A 45 -9.52 5.98 1.80
CA PHE A 45 -9.98 6.57 3.07
C PHE A 45 -9.07 6.23 4.25
N SER A 46 -8.10 5.31 4.07
CA SER A 46 -7.13 4.97 5.10
C SER A 46 -6.22 6.15 5.42
N SER A 47 -5.91 6.35 6.70
CA SER A 47 -4.94 7.35 7.15
C SER A 47 -3.51 7.08 6.67
N GLN A 48 -3.22 5.83 6.29
CA GLN A 48 -1.92 5.41 5.76
C GLN A 48 -1.86 5.47 4.22
N SER A 49 -2.97 5.65 3.51
CA SER A 49 -2.97 5.57 2.05
C SER A 49 -2.32 6.81 1.43
N ILE A 50 -1.46 6.58 0.42
CA ILE A 50 -0.95 7.65 -0.43
C ILE A 50 -2.05 8.21 -1.35
N CYS A 51 -3.19 7.53 -1.49
CA CYS A 51 -4.32 8.01 -2.27
C CYS A 51 -5.35 8.79 -1.43
N ASN A 52 -5.07 9.02 -0.13
CA ASN A 52 -5.92 9.83 0.73
C ASN A 52 -5.52 11.31 0.63
N GLU A 53 -6.20 12.07 -0.20
CA GLU A 53 -5.89 13.49 -0.49
C GLU A 53 -6.03 14.42 0.72
N PHE A 54 -6.76 13.98 1.74
CA PHE A 54 -6.91 14.69 3.02
C PHE A 54 -6.01 14.09 4.12
N GLY A 55 -5.30 13.02 3.81
CA GLY A 55 -4.47 12.26 4.74
C GLY A 55 -3.02 12.71 4.77
N LYS A 56 -2.31 12.25 5.80
CA LYS A 56 -0.91 12.59 6.03
C LYS A 56 0.02 12.23 4.85
N PHE A 57 -0.20 11.08 4.22
CA PHE A 57 0.71 10.57 3.17
C PHE A 57 0.21 10.80 1.75
N GLY A 58 -1.05 11.22 1.58
CA GLY A 58 -1.66 11.44 0.27
C GLY A 58 -1.98 12.91 -0.05
N SER A 59 -1.97 13.80 0.93
CA SER A 59 -2.25 15.22 0.70
C SER A 59 -1.04 15.96 0.11
N GLU A 60 -1.24 16.70 -0.97
CA GLU A 60 -0.22 17.60 -1.55
C GLU A 60 0.21 18.73 -0.60
N LEU A 61 -0.57 19.00 0.45
CA LEU A 61 -0.23 20.00 1.47
C LEU A 61 0.59 19.43 2.62
N SER A 62 0.71 18.10 2.71
CA SER A 62 1.43 17.44 3.81
C SER A 62 2.92 17.35 3.50
N ASN A 63 3.77 17.68 4.48
CA ASN A 63 5.22 17.55 4.34
C ASN A 63 5.66 16.09 4.15
N ASP A 64 4.89 15.13 4.68
CA ASP A 64 5.20 13.68 4.62
C ASP A 64 4.57 12.99 3.40
N SER A 65 3.97 13.74 2.48
CA SER A 65 3.36 13.18 1.26
C SER A 65 4.37 13.16 0.13
N ILE A 66 4.39 12.06 -0.61
CA ILE A 66 5.15 11.95 -1.86
C ILE A 66 4.56 12.85 -2.96
N TRP A 67 3.34 13.37 -2.80
CA TRP A 67 2.70 14.25 -3.78
C TRP A 67 2.93 15.74 -3.49
N ASN A 68 3.63 16.08 -2.41
CA ASN A 68 3.99 17.46 -2.11
C ASN A 68 5.37 17.78 -2.68
N ASP A 69 5.42 18.57 -3.76
CA ASP A 69 6.67 18.95 -4.44
C ASP A 69 7.60 19.85 -3.58
N PHE A 70 7.09 20.38 -2.47
CA PHE A 70 7.88 21.12 -1.47
C PHE A 70 8.08 20.32 -0.16
N GLY A 71 7.59 19.08 -0.11
CA GLY A 71 7.65 18.22 1.05
C GLY A 71 8.94 17.41 1.14
N ARG A 72 9.26 16.91 2.35
CA ARG A 72 10.51 16.17 2.64
C ARG A 72 10.70 14.87 1.84
N VAL A 73 9.64 14.31 1.26
CA VAL A 73 9.67 13.07 0.46
C VAL A 73 8.98 13.17 -0.90
N GLY A 74 8.36 14.32 -1.23
CA GLY A 74 7.79 14.57 -2.55
C GLY A 74 8.64 15.52 -3.40
N SER A 75 9.53 16.32 -2.79
CA SER A 75 10.33 17.29 -3.54
C SER A 75 11.38 16.64 -4.43
N ASP A 76 11.53 17.13 -5.66
CA ASP A 76 12.55 16.68 -6.62
C ASP A 76 13.99 16.89 -6.14
N PHE A 77 14.20 17.65 -5.06
CA PHE A 77 15.51 17.90 -4.46
C PHE A 77 15.85 16.95 -3.29
N CYS A 78 14.88 16.19 -2.78
CA CYS A 78 15.09 15.28 -1.65
C CYS A 78 15.60 13.91 -2.11
N ALA A 79 16.62 13.36 -1.44
CA ALA A 79 17.21 12.07 -1.83
C ALA A 79 16.25 10.88 -1.66
N SER A 80 15.31 10.98 -0.72
CA SER A 80 14.23 10.00 -0.49
C SER A 80 13.05 10.18 -1.43
N SER A 81 12.99 11.25 -2.23
CA SER A 81 11.86 11.48 -3.11
C SER A 81 11.84 10.48 -4.27
N PRO A 82 10.69 9.85 -4.54
CA PRO A 82 10.51 9.07 -5.75
C PRO A 82 10.75 9.89 -7.01
N TRP A 83 10.56 11.21 -6.97
CA TRP A 83 10.57 12.09 -8.14
C TRP A 83 11.93 12.74 -8.41
N ASN A 84 12.89 12.60 -7.50
CA ASN A 84 14.24 13.06 -7.70
C ASN A 84 15.01 12.12 -8.65
N ASP A 85 15.36 12.61 -9.84
CA ASP A 85 16.10 11.87 -10.87
C ASP A 85 17.50 11.40 -10.43
N PHE A 86 18.03 11.95 -9.34
CA PHE A 86 19.31 11.58 -8.75
C PHE A 86 19.18 10.97 -7.34
N GLY A 87 17.95 10.92 -6.80
CA GLY A 87 17.65 10.36 -5.49
C GLY A 87 17.66 8.83 -5.48
N LYS A 88 17.66 8.25 -4.29
CA LYS A 88 17.43 6.80 -4.11
C LYS A 88 15.95 6.45 -4.11
N GLY A 89 15.08 7.39 -3.74
CA GLY A 89 13.66 7.14 -3.51
C GLY A 89 13.37 6.32 -2.25
N LEU A 90 12.17 5.73 -2.18
CA LEU A 90 11.65 5.04 -1.01
C LEU A 90 11.72 3.52 -1.17
N LYS A 91 12.00 2.80 -0.08
CA LYS A 91 11.90 1.34 0.01
C LYS A 91 10.44 0.90 -0.04
N VAL A 92 10.14 -0.16 -0.79
CA VAL A 92 8.85 -0.84 -0.77
C VAL A 92 8.96 -2.11 0.07
N VAL A 93 8.17 -2.17 1.13
CA VAL A 93 8.19 -3.25 2.13
C VAL A 93 6.76 -3.73 2.40
N ASP A 94 6.53 -5.03 2.53
CA ASP A 94 5.20 -5.50 2.93
C ASP A 94 4.98 -5.49 4.45
N GLY A 95 3.75 -5.78 4.88
CA GLY A 95 3.38 -5.86 6.30
C GLY A 95 4.11 -6.93 7.12
N THR A 96 4.86 -7.84 6.48
CA THR A 96 5.73 -8.82 7.16
C THR A 96 7.18 -8.36 7.29
N GLY A 97 7.52 -7.22 6.70
CA GLY A 97 8.88 -6.69 6.65
C GLY A 97 9.69 -7.16 5.44
N ARG A 98 9.07 -7.84 4.46
CA ARG A 98 9.78 -8.27 3.26
C ARG A 98 10.02 -7.09 2.33
N TYR A 99 11.27 -6.94 1.88
CA TYR A 99 11.70 -5.92 0.93
C TYR A 99 11.45 -6.33 -0.52
N TYR A 100 10.97 -5.39 -1.34
CA TYR A 100 10.66 -5.60 -2.77
C TYR A 100 11.52 -4.77 -3.73
N GLY A 101 12.21 -3.75 -3.24
CA GLY A 101 12.95 -2.79 -4.07
C GLY A 101 12.59 -1.35 -3.72
N ARG A 102 12.90 -0.41 -4.63
CA ARG A 102 12.67 1.02 -4.44
C ARG A 102 11.67 1.62 -5.43
N LEU A 103 10.81 2.49 -4.92
CA LEU A 103 10.02 3.42 -5.70
C LEU A 103 10.86 4.67 -5.99
N THR A 104 11.27 4.84 -7.25
CA THR A 104 12.08 5.97 -7.70
C THR A 104 12.00 6.15 -9.23
N MET A 105 12.10 7.39 -9.71
CA MET A 105 12.25 7.73 -11.12
C MET A 105 13.73 7.66 -11.57
N ASN A 106 14.68 7.58 -10.64
CA ASN A 106 16.10 7.42 -10.95
C ASN A 106 16.38 6.03 -11.52
N ILE A 107 16.53 5.97 -12.85
CA ILE A 107 16.83 4.74 -13.61
C ILE A 107 18.17 4.08 -13.23
N GLY A 108 19.06 4.78 -12.53
CA GLY A 108 20.35 4.27 -12.08
C GLY A 108 20.28 3.46 -10.78
N VAL A 109 19.13 3.44 -10.09
CA VAL A 109 18.95 2.67 -8.86
C VAL A 109 18.76 1.17 -9.22
N PRO A 110 19.67 0.26 -8.79
CA PRO A 110 19.68 -1.12 -9.27
C PRO A 110 18.44 -1.95 -8.91
N ASP A 111 17.78 -1.63 -7.80
CA ASP A 111 16.60 -2.33 -7.27
C ASP A 111 15.31 -1.51 -7.42
N ARG A 112 15.29 -0.59 -8.38
CA ARG A 112 14.10 0.15 -8.79
C ARG A 112 12.98 -0.79 -9.22
N ILE A 113 11.75 -0.47 -8.82
CA ILE A 113 10.55 -1.20 -9.22
C ILE A 113 9.83 -0.45 -10.35
N ASP A 114 10.08 -0.86 -11.60
CA ASP A 114 9.45 -0.25 -12.78
C ASP A 114 7.94 -0.54 -12.89
N ALA A 115 7.46 -1.60 -12.23
CA ALA A 115 6.06 -2.04 -12.33
C ALA A 115 5.06 -0.97 -11.87
N PHE A 116 5.50 -0.04 -11.02
CA PHE A 116 4.67 1.04 -10.49
C PHE A 116 4.71 2.31 -11.34
N ASP A 117 5.72 2.49 -12.19
CA ASP A 117 5.97 3.76 -12.90
C ASP A 117 4.77 4.30 -13.69
N PRO A 118 4.06 3.50 -14.52
CA PRO A 118 3.01 4.06 -15.37
C PRO A 118 1.88 4.66 -14.54
N TRP A 119 1.50 3.97 -13.46
CA TRP A 119 0.45 4.43 -12.57
C TRP A 119 0.89 5.67 -11.76
N PHE A 120 2.09 5.67 -11.20
CA PHE A 120 2.60 6.80 -10.40
C PHE A 120 2.73 8.08 -11.25
N ARG A 121 3.24 7.97 -12.48
CA ARG A 121 3.34 9.11 -13.40
C ARG A 121 1.97 9.65 -13.80
N ALA A 122 1.01 8.76 -14.11
CA ALA A 122 -0.35 9.17 -14.43
C ALA A 122 -1.03 9.86 -13.24
N TYR A 123 -0.85 9.33 -12.02
CA TYR A 123 -1.42 9.92 -10.82
C TYR A 123 -0.79 11.29 -10.51
N LYS A 124 0.54 11.43 -10.56
CA LYS A 124 1.21 12.74 -10.38
C LYS A 124 0.68 13.77 -11.38
N GLY A 125 0.59 13.41 -12.67
CA GLY A 125 0.07 14.31 -13.71
C GLY A 125 -1.39 14.73 -13.50
N SER A 126 -2.21 13.94 -12.80
CA SER A 126 -3.59 14.30 -12.46
C SER A 126 -3.71 15.34 -11.33
N LYS A 127 -2.63 15.58 -10.57
CA LYS A 127 -2.58 16.53 -9.46
C LYS A 127 -2.12 17.93 -9.89
N GLU A 128 -1.42 18.02 -11.02
CA GLU A 128 -0.85 19.27 -11.53
C GLU A 128 -1.84 20.10 -12.38
N THR A 129 -3.07 19.59 -12.60
CA THR A 129 -4.14 20.20 -13.41
C THR A 129 -5.28 20.74 -12.57
#